data_AF-K0EZD0-F1
#
_entry.id   AF-K0EZD0-F1
#
_cell.length_a   1.000
_cell.length_b   1.000
_cell.length_c   1.000
_cell.angle_alpha   90.00
_cell.angle_beta   90.00
_cell.angle_gamma   90.00
#
_symmetry.space_group_name_H-M   'P 1'
#
loop_
_entity.id
_entity.type
_entity.pdbx_description
1 polymer ?
#
loop_
_entity_poly.entity_id
_entity_poly.type
_entity_poly.pdbx_seq_one_letter_code
_entity_poly.pdbx_strand_id
1 'polypeptide(L)'
;MSTVYAVGQALTVLAQDIHITPTSPPGTGKFVNLVNYLAWFVSLAGIAAMIYAGGKFGWERFHGGAVESPKILLAAMFGGIIATSAGEIMKAVIAGGN
;
A
#
# COMPACT_ATOMS: atom_id res chain seq x y z
N MET A 1 17.56 -9.56 53.12
CA MET A 1 16.99 -9.75 51.78
C MET A 1 17.18 -11.20 51.41
N SER A 2 16.11 -11.99 51.29
CA SER A 2 16.25 -13.40 50.93
C SER A 2 16.36 -13.56 49.40
N THR A 3 17.12 -14.57 48.97
CA THR A 3 17.42 -14.87 47.57
C THR A 3 16.17 -15.00 46.70
N VAL A 4 15.03 -15.42 47.29
CA VAL A 4 13.73 -15.51 46.60
C VAL A 4 13.25 -14.15 46.11
N TYR A 5 13.42 -13.07 46.89
CA TYR A 5 13.06 -11.73 46.45
C TYR A 5 13.94 -11.25 45.30
N ALA A 6 15.25 -11.55 45.35
CA ALA A 6 16.18 -11.18 44.28
C ALA A 6 15.86 -11.90 42.96
N VAL A 7 15.53 -13.20 43.01
CA VAL A 7 15.09 -13.97 41.84
C VAL A 7 13.75 -13.43 41.32
N GLY A 8 12.79 -13.14 42.19
CA GLY A 8 11.51 -12.54 41.80
C GLY A 8 11.69 -11.21 41.07
N GLN A 9 12.56 -10.33 41.58
CA GLN A 9 12.86 -9.05 40.91
C GLN A 9 13.57 -9.25 39.57
N ALA A 10 14.52 -10.17 39.48
CA ALA A 10 15.20 -10.48 38.22
C ALA A 10 14.21 -11.00 37.16
N LEU A 11 13.27 -11.87 37.56
CA LEU A 11 12.22 -12.36 36.67
C LEU A 11 11.27 -11.25 36.22
N THR A 12 10.89 -10.32 37.11
CA THR A 12 10.04 -9.18 36.73
C THR A 12 10.70 -8.22 35.74
N VAL A 13 12.03 -8.01 35.85
CA VAL A 13 12.77 -7.17 34.90
C VAL A 13 12.93 -7.89 33.56
N LEU A 14 13.15 -9.20 33.57
CA LEU A 14 13.29 -9.99 32.34
C LEU A 14 11.95 -10.18 31.60
N ALA A 15 10.84 -10.21 32.35
CA ALA A 15 9.48 -10.28 31.82
C ALA A 15 8.87 -8.91 31.55
N GLN A 16 9.62 -7.81 31.77
CA GLN A 16 9.16 -6.49 31.39
C GLN A 16 9.14 -6.43 29.87
N ASP A 17 7.94 -6.62 29.31
CA ASP A 17 7.64 -6.32 27.92
C ASP A 17 8.00 -4.84 27.72
N ILE A 18 9.16 -4.59 27.12
CA ILE A 18 9.58 -3.24 26.78
C ILE A 18 8.69 -2.84 25.61
N HIS A 19 7.55 -2.24 25.94
CA HIS A 19 6.63 -1.68 24.98
C HIS A 19 7.29 -0.44 24.34
N ILE A 20 8.16 -0.69 23.36
CA ILE A 20 8.62 0.34 22.44
C ILE A 20 7.43 0.60 21.52
N THR A 21 6.74 1.73 21.72
CA THR A 21 5.81 2.23 20.71
C THR A 21 6.64 2.67 19.51
N PRO A 22 6.56 2.01 18.34
CA PRO A 22 7.23 2.48 17.15
C PRO A 22 6.59 3.80 16.74
N THR A 23 7.16 4.91 17.20
CA THR A 23 6.78 6.24 16.77
C THR A 23 7.48 6.53 15.45
N SER A 24 6.72 6.98 14.45
CA SER A 24 7.27 7.29 13.13
C SER A 24 8.33 8.40 13.27
N PRO A 25 9.53 8.27 12.66
CA PRO A 25 10.59 9.25 12.80
C PRO A 25 10.11 10.67 12.44
N PRO A 26 10.52 11.71 13.18
CA PRO A 26 10.05 13.08 12.97
C PRO A 26 10.31 13.53 11.52
N GLY A 27 9.26 14.01 10.84
CA GLY A 27 9.31 14.45 9.43
C GLY A 27 8.75 13.43 8.41
N THR A 28 8.68 12.14 8.75
CA THR A 28 8.14 11.09 7.86
C THR A 28 6.69 11.34 7.43
N GLY A 29 5.87 11.93 8.31
CA GLY A 29 4.48 12.24 7.99
C GLY A 29 4.30 13.13 6.76
N LYS A 30 5.23 14.05 6.47
CA LYS A 30 5.16 14.88 5.25
C LYS A 30 5.43 14.05 3.99
N PHE A 31 6.40 13.14 4.06
CA PHE A 31 6.71 12.24 2.95
C PHE A 31 5.57 11.26 2.68
N VAL A 32 5.01 10.65 3.73
CA VAL A 32 3.83 9.78 3.60
C VAL A 32 2.65 10.54 3.00
N ASN A 33 2.42 11.79 3.41
CA ASN A 33 1.35 12.60 2.82
C ASN A 33 1.59 12.88 1.32
N LEU A 34 2.83 13.14 0.91
CA LEU A 34 3.18 13.30 -0.51
C LEU A 34 2.92 12.03 -1.32
N VAL A 35 3.33 10.87 -0.81
CA VAL A 35 3.05 9.57 -1.44
C VAL A 35 1.54 9.32 -1.52
N ASN A 36 0.79 9.72 -0.49
CA ASN A 36 -0.67 9.60 -0.50
C ASN A 36 -1.32 10.47 -1.61
N TYR A 37 -0.84 11.70 -1.82
CA TYR A 37 -1.28 12.51 -2.97
C TYR A 37 -0.97 11.84 -4.30
N LEU A 38 0.23 11.27 -4.46
CA LEU A 38 0.61 10.53 -5.67
C LEU A 38 -0.30 9.31 -5.88
N ALA A 39 -0.57 8.53 -4.83
CA ALA A 39 -1.48 7.39 -4.88
C ALA A 39 -2.88 7.81 -5.32
N TRP A 40 -3.36 8.96 -4.85
CA TRP A 40 -4.64 9.52 -5.28
C TRP A 40 -4.65 9.87 -6.76
N PHE A 41 -3.61 10.55 -7.27
CA PHE A 41 -3.49 10.87 -8.70
C PHE A 41 -3.40 9.62 -9.59
N VAL A 42 -2.61 8.63 -9.18
CA VAL A 42 -2.49 7.35 -9.92
C VAL A 42 -3.82 6.62 -9.96
N SER A 43 -4.56 6.59 -8.85
CA SER A 43 -5.89 5.99 -8.79
C SER A 43 -6.86 6.68 -9.74
N LEU A 44 -6.87 8.02 -9.75
CA LEU A 44 -7.73 8.81 -10.64
C LEU A 44 -7.35 8.59 -12.12
N ALA A 45 -6.05 8.53 -12.43
CA ALA A 45 -5.56 8.22 -13.77
C ALA A 45 -5.97 6.81 -14.23
N GLY A 46 -5.88 5.81 -13.34
CA GLY A 46 -6.32 4.44 -13.62
C GLY A 46 -7.82 4.35 -13.92
N ILE A 47 -8.64 5.03 -13.11
CA ILE A 47 -10.09 5.12 -13.32
C ILE A 47 -10.39 5.78 -14.66
N ALA A 48 -9.76 6.92 -14.97
CA ALA A 48 -9.94 7.62 -16.23
C ALA A 48 -9.54 6.75 -17.44
N ALA A 49 -8.41 6.05 -17.35
CA ALA A 49 -7.95 5.14 -18.38
C ALA A 49 -8.94 3.97 -18.62
N MET A 50 -9.48 3.39 -17.55
CA MET A 50 -10.49 2.32 -17.66
C MET A 50 -11.79 2.83 -18.29
N ILE A 51 -12.26 4.02 -17.90
CA ILE A 51 -13.47 4.62 -18.49
C ILE A 51 -13.25 4.88 -19.99
N TYR A 52 -12.12 5.47 -20.36
CA TYR A 52 -11.78 5.71 -21.77
C TYR A 52 -11.70 4.42 -22.56
N ALA A 53 -11.02 3.40 -22.03
CA ALA A 53 -10.89 2.10 -22.68
C ALA A 53 -12.23 1.41 -22.83
N GLY A 54 -13.10 1.44 -21.81
CA GLY A 54 -14.45 0.88 -21.87
C GLY A 54 -15.34 1.58 -22.89
N GLY A 55 -15.27 2.92 -22.95
CA GLY A 55 -15.99 3.72 -23.95
C GLY A 55 -15.53 3.40 -25.38
N LYS A 56 -14.22 3.39 -25.63
CA LYS A 56 -13.64 3.06 -26.94
C LYS A 56 -13.94 1.60 -27.34
N PHE A 57 -13.87 0.67 -26.38
CA PHE A 57 -14.23 -0.74 -26.58
C PHE A 57 -15.70 -0.92 -26.98
N GLY A 58 -16.60 -0.20 -26.31
CA GLY A 58 -18.01 -0.17 -26.68
C GLY A 58 -18.25 0.41 -28.07
N TRP A 59 -17.52 1.46 -28.45
CA TRP A 59 -17.64 2.07 -29.77
C TRP A 59 -17.14 1.16 -30.90
N GLU A 60 -15.98 0.50 -30.71
CA GLU A 60 -15.38 -0.45 -31.67
C GLU A 60 -16.29 -1.65 -31.93
N ARG A 61 -17.04 -2.12 -30.91
CA ARG A 61 -17.98 -3.23 -31.05
C ARG A 61 -19.07 -2.98 -32.10
N PHE A 62 -19.60 -1.77 -32.19
CA PHE A 62 -20.75 -1.46 -33.04
C PHE A 62 -20.38 -0.85 -34.38
N HIS A 63 -19.27 -0.11 -34.46
CA HIS A 63 -18.91 0.61 -35.68
C HIS A 63 -17.88 -0.10 -36.54
N GLY A 64 -17.24 -1.16 -36.00
CA GLY A 64 -16.04 -1.72 -36.61
C GLY A 64 -14.88 -0.72 -36.47
N GLY A 65 -13.72 -1.22 -36.08
CA GLY A 65 -12.57 -0.36 -35.81
C GLY A 65 -11.37 -1.18 -35.41
N ALA A 66 -10.18 -0.57 -35.53
CA ALA A 66 -8.94 -1.19 -35.09
C ALA A 66 -9.09 -1.69 -33.66
N VAL A 67 -8.79 -2.96 -33.41
CA VAL A 67 -8.92 -3.66 -32.11
C VAL A 67 -7.86 -3.20 -31.09
N GLU A 68 -7.75 -1.89 -30.93
CA GLU A 68 -6.79 -1.28 -30.02
C GLU A 68 -7.34 -1.20 -28.59
N SER A 69 -8.65 -1.09 -28.43
CA SER A 69 -9.28 -0.94 -27.11
C SER A 69 -8.99 -2.08 -26.13
N PRO A 70 -8.95 -3.36 -26.54
CA PRO A 70 -8.56 -4.45 -25.64
C PRO A 70 -7.18 -4.23 -25.02
N LYS A 71 -6.21 -3.75 -25.81
CA LYS A 71 -4.85 -3.48 -25.31
C LYS A 71 -4.85 -2.37 -24.27
N ILE A 72 -5.61 -1.29 -24.52
CA ILE A 72 -5.70 -0.15 -23.61
C ILE A 72 -6.36 -0.57 -22.30
N LEU A 73 -7.45 -1.34 -22.38
CA LEU A 73 -8.16 -1.82 -21.20
C LEU A 73 -7.28 -2.75 -20.36
N LEU A 74 -6.61 -3.71 -20.99
CA LEU A 74 -5.69 -4.62 -20.30
C LEU A 74 -4.54 -3.86 -19.64
N ALA A 75 -3.91 -2.92 -20.36
CA ALA A 75 -2.85 -2.08 -19.79
C ALA A 75 -3.35 -1.27 -18.58
N ALA A 76 -4.56 -0.71 -18.63
CA ALA A 76 -5.16 0.01 -17.51
C ALA A 76 -5.43 -0.92 -16.31
N MET A 77 -5.93 -2.14 -16.55
CA MET A 77 -6.16 -3.13 -15.50
C MET A 77 -4.86 -3.56 -14.82
N PHE A 78 -3.82 -3.91 -15.60
CA PHE A 78 -2.52 -4.27 -15.04
C PHE A 78 -1.90 -3.10 -14.27
N GLY A 79 -2.00 -1.88 -14.81
CA GLY A 79 -1.57 -0.67 -14.10
C GLY A 79 -2.29 -0.50 -12.76
N GLY A 80 -3.61 -0.72 -12.70
CA GLY A 80 -4.39 -0.67 -11.47
C GLY A 80 -4.00 -1.74 -10.43
N ILE A 81 -3.73 -2.97 -10.89
CA ILE A 81 -3.25 -4.05 -10.02
C ILE A 81 -1.89 -3.69 -9.41
N ILE A 82 -0.96 -3.19 -10.23
CA ILE A 82 0.36 -2.74 -9.77
C ILE A 82 0.22 -1.58 -8.77
N ALA A 83 -0.62 -0.58 -9.07
CA ALA A 83 -0.85 0.54 -8.17
C ALA A 83 -1.44 0.10 -6.82
N THR A 84 -2.37 -0.86 -6.82
CA THR A 84 -2.98 -1.38 -5.59
C THR A 84 -1.98 -2.18 -4.76
N SER A 85 -1.19 -3.03 -5.41
CA SER A 85 -0.18 -3.87 -4.72
C SER A 85 0.96 -3.06 -4.11
N ALA A 86 1.29 -1.88 -4.65
CA ALA A 86 2.28 -0.98 -4.05
C ALA A 86 1.90 -0.57 -2.60
N GLY A 87 0.61 -0.43 -2.30
CA GLY A 87 0.13 -0.16 -0.95
C GLY A 87 0.42 -1.30 0.03
N GLU A 88 0.25 -2.55 -0.41
CA GLU A 88 0.55 -3.73 0.40
C GLU A 88 2.06 -3.91 0.62
N ILE A 89 2.87 -3.63 -0.40
CA ILE A 89 4.34 -3.63 -0.26
C ILE A 89 4.78 -2.60 0.78
N MET A 90 4.21 -1.40 0.77
CA MET A 90 4.54 -0.37 1.76
C MET A 90 4.17 -0.80 3.19
N LYS A 91 3.02 -1.46 3.39
CA LYS A 91 2.64 -2.00 4.69
C LYS A 91 3.59 -3.10 5.14
N ALA A 92 3.97 -4.02 4.26
CA ALA A 92 4.92 -5.09 4.57
C ALA A 92 6.30 -4.55 4.96
N VAL A 93 6.76 -3.48 4.29
CA VAL A 93 8.04 -2.82 4.63
C VAL A 93 7.97 -2.10 5.98
N ILE A 94 6.86 -1.41 6.28
CA ILE A 94 6.70 -0.66 7.54
C ILE A 94 6.49 -1.60 8.74
N ALA A 95 5.71 -2.68 8.57
CA ALA A 95 5.45 -3.62 9.65
C ALA A 95 6.72 -4.33 10.12
N GLY A 96 7.76 -4.40 9.27
CA GLY A 96 8.85 -5.34 9.45
C GLY A 96 8.33 -6.75 9.19
N GLY A 97 8.97 -7.51 8.31
CA GLY A 97 8.66 -8.93 8.22
C GLY A 97 9.01 -9.57 9.57
N ASN A 98 8.00 -9.79 10.42
CA ASN A 98 7.84 -10.74 11.54
C ASN A 98 6.85 -10.18 12.58
#